data_AF-A0AAD8QBG9-F1
#
_entry.id   AF-A0AAD8QBG9-F1
#
_cell.length_a   1.000
_cell.length_b   1.000
_cell.length_c   1.000
_cell.angle_alpha   90.00
_cell.angle_beta   90.00
_cell.angle_gamma   90.00
#
_symmetry.space_group_name_H-M   'P 1'
#
loop_
_entity.id
_entity.type
_entity.pdbx_description
1 polymer ?
#
loop_
_entity_poly.entity_id
_entity_poly.type
_entity_poly.pdbx_seq_one_letter_code
_entity_poly.pdbx_strand_id
1 'polypeptide(L)'
;MGTIAPALGIAYTLIACFSSDIFLGPAWAITICSALNAMGLIFLTIWAVPEGGLWFGFASMYWSNALSSVFHDWVNNLLRDSSEERSFTLVLINLLSQSSTAWTPLLTFPTVESPRYRKGF
;
A
#
# COMPACT_ATOMS: atom_id res chain seq x y z
N MET A 1 17.89 10.11 1.90
CA MET A 1 17.04 8.95 2.22
C MET A 1 16.03 8.59 1.11
N GLY A 2 16.11 9.16 -0.11
CA GLY A 2 15.05 9.03 -1.11
C GLY A 2 15.05 7.77 -1.99
N THR A 3 16.14 7.01 -2.05
CA THR A 3 16.30 5.89 -3.00
C THR A 3 16.26 4.51 -2.36
N ILE A 4 16.51 4.38 -1.05
CA ILE A 4 16.43 3.09 -0.33
C ILE A 4 14.99 2.59 -0.28
N ALA A 5 14.05 3.50 -0.03
CA ALA A 5 12.65 3.16 0.13
C ALA A 5 12.02 2.56 -1.16
N PRO A 6 12.21 3.14 -2.37
CA PRO A 6 11.75 2.49 -3.60
C PRO A 6 12.55 1.24 -3.96
N ALA A 7 13.85 1.17 -3.65
CA ALA A 7 14.66 -0.03 -3.89
C ALA A 7 14.17 -1.23 -3.06
N LEU A 8 13.83 -1.01 -1.79
CA LEU A 8 13.22 -2.02 -0.94
C LEU A 8 11.78 -2.35 -1.37
N GLY A 9 11.03 -1.36 -1.86
CA GLY A 9 9.70 -1.57 -2.41
C GLY A 9 9.67 -2.62 -3.52
N ILE A 10 10.62 -2.56 -4.46
CA ILE A 10 10.73 -3.56 -5.55
C ILE A 10 10.98 -4.96 -4.96
N ALA A 11 11.87 -5.09 -3.98
CA ALA A 11 12.16 -6.36 -3.33
C ALA A 11 10.93 -6.91 -2.58
N TYR A 12 10.19 -6.06 -1.85
CA TYR A 12 8.97 -6.46 -1.16
C TYR A 12 7.89 -6.92 -2.13
N THR A 13 7.70 -6.23 -3.25
CA THR A 13 6.74 -6.63 -4.29
C THR A 13 7.10 -8.00 -4.86
N LEU A 14 8.37 -8.25 -5.17
CA LEU A 14 8.82 -9.56 -5.67
C LEU A 14 8.56 -10.67 -4.65
N ILE A 15 8.95 -10.46 -3.39
CA ILE A 15 8.74 -11.46 -2.33
C ILE A 15 7.25 -11.71 -2.10
N ALA A 16 6.42 -10.66 -2.09
CA ALA A 16 4.98 -10.78 -1.90
C ALA A 16 4.31 -11.52 -3.05
N CYS A 17 4.67 -11.22 -4.31
CA CYS A 17 4.16 -11.94 -5.47
C CYS A 17 4.57 -13.42 -5.45
N PHE A 18 5.86 -13.72 -5.22
CA PHE A 18 6.33 -15.10 -5.09
C PHE A 18 5.65 -15.85 -3.94
N SER A 19 5.40 -15.19 -2.81
CA SER A 19 4.70 -15.78 -1.66
C SER A 19 3.22 -16.03 -1.95
N SER A 20 2.58 -15.13 -2.71
CA SER A 20 1.20 -15.28 -3.20
C SER A 20 1.04 -16.46 -4.13
N ASP A 21 1.97 -16.61 -5.08
CA ASP A 21 1.89 -17.63 -6.14
C ASP A 21 2.20 -19.05 -5.63
N ILE A 22 3.13 -19.18 -4.67
CA ILE A 22 3.65 -20.49 -4.26
C ILE A 22 2.95 -21.05 -3.02
N PHE A 23 2.62 -20.22 -2.02
CA PHE A 23 2.37 -20.72 -0.66
C PHE A 23 0.99 -20.46 -0.07
N LEU A 24 0.35 -19.32 -0.36
CA LEU A 24 -0.75 -18.82 0.48
C LEU A 24 -2.05 -18.55 -0.29
N GLY A 25 -1.99 -18.44 -1.60
CA GLY A 25 -3.10 -17.96 -2.40
C GLY A 25 -3.32 -16.44 -2.23
N PRO A 26 -3.96 -15.79 -3.22
CA PRO A 26 -3.99 -14.34 -3.34
C PRO A 26 -4.66 -13.63 -2.14
N ALA A 27 -5.68 -14.24 -1.54
CA ALA A 27 -6.38 -13.65 -0.39
C ALA A 27 -5.51 -13.57 0.89
N TRP A 28 -4.69 -14.59 1.16
CA TRP A 28 -3.81 -14.59 2.32
C TRP A 28 -2.58 -13.70 2.13
N ALA A 29 -2.06 -13.61 0.90
CA ALA A 29 -0.99 -12.67 0.58
C ALA A 29 -1.43 -11.21 0.79
N ILE A 30 -2.66 -10.86 0.36
CA ILE A 30 -3.22 -9.51 0.55
C ILE A 30 -3.39 -9.19 2.05
N THR A 31 -3.91 -10.12 2.85
CA THR A 31 -4.11 -9.88 4.30
C THR A 31 -2.79 -9.70 5.06
N ILE A 32 -1.76 -10.50 4.74
CA ILE A 32 -0.43 -10.35 5.35
C ILE A 32 0.22 -9.03 4.95
N CYS A 33 0.15 -8.64 3.68
CA CYS A 33 0.68 -7.35 3.22
C CYS A 33 -0.05 -6.16 3.88
N SER A 34 -1.37 -6.26 4.02
CA SER A 34 -2.19 -5.25 4.70
C SER A 34 -1.83 -5.13 6.18
N ALA A 35 -1.61 -6.26 6.87
CA ALA A 35 -1.18 -6.26 8.27
C ALA A 35 0.22 -5.63 8.45
N LEU A 36 1.18 -5.96 7.58
CA LEU A 36 2.53 -5.38 7.58
C LEU A 36 2.50 -3.87 7.32
N ASN A 37 1.63 -3.42 6.40
CA ASN A 37 1.45 -2.00 6.12
C ASN A 37 0.79 -1.25 7.29
N ALA A 38 -0.23 -1.85 7.92
CA ALA A 38 -0.90 -1.28 9.09
C ALA A 38 0.06 -1.13 10.28
N MET A 39 0.93 -2.12 10.53
CA MET A 39 1.98 -2.00 11.55
C MET A 39 2.93 -0.83 11.24
N GLY A 40 3.30 -0.65 9.97
CA GLY A 40 4.12 0.49 9.53
C GLY A 40 3.49 1.85 9.80
N LEU A 41 2.20 2.00 9.46
CA LEU A 41 1.45 3.21 9.74
C LEU A 41 1.31 3.50 11.25
N ILE A 42 1.16 2.47 12.08
CA ILE A 42 1.12 2.62 13.54
C ILE A 42 2.45 3.21 14.05
N PHE A 43 3.59 2.70 13.58
CA PHE A 43 4.90 3.26 13.95
C PHE A 43 5.08 4.71 13.49
N LEU A 44 4.55 5.10 12.33
CA LEU A 44 4.59 6.49 11.84
C LEU A 44 3.61 7.41 12.58
N THR A 45 2.54 6.86 13.16
CA THR A 45 1.54 7.63 13.94
C THR A 45 2.02 7.91 15.36
N ILE A 46 2.87 7.05 15.93
CA ILE A 46 3.45 7.26 17.26
C ILE A 46 4.55 8.33 17.15
N TRP A 47 4.32 9.51 17.75
CA TRP A 47 5.17 10.70 17.59
C TRP A 47 6.56 10.59 18.24
N ALA A 48 6.74 9.65 19.18
CA ALA A 48 7.99 9.43 19.90
C ALA A 48 8.53 8.02 19.62
N VAL A 49 9.21 7.85 18.49
CA VAL A 49 9.82 6.58 18.09
C VAL A 49 11.33 6.76 17.90
N PRO A 50 12.17 5.84 18.42
CA PRO A 50 13.61 5.84 18.16
C PRO A 50 13.89 5.82 16.65
N GLU A 51 15.04 6.36 16.22
CA GLU A 51 15.40 6.48 14.79
C GLU A 51 15.17 5.17 14.00
N GLY A 52 15.49 4.01 14.59
CA GLY A 52 15.24 2.70 13.97
C GLY A 52 13.76 2.35 13.70
N GLY A 53 12.82 2.81 14.53
CA GLY A 53 11.39 2.57 14.30
C GLY A 53 10.81 3.51 13.24
N LEU A 54 11.37 4.71 13.08
CA LEU A 54 11.08 5.59 11.93
C LEU A 54 11.53 4.94 10.62
N TRP A 55 12.75 4.37 10.60
CA TRP A 55 13.25 3.61 9.44
C TRP A 55 12.35 2.41 9.10
N PHE A 56 11.88 1.68 10.11
CA PHE A 56 10.93 0.58 9.90
C PHE A 56 9.59 1.07 9.36
N GLY A 57 9.05 2.18 9.89
CA GLY A 57 7.83 2.82 9.38
C GLY A 57 7.94 3.23 7.92
N PHE A 58 9.02 3.90 7.53
CA PHE A 58 9.26 4.28 6.14
C PHE A 58 9.50 3.08 5.22
N ALA A 59 10.18 2.04 5.68
CA ALA A 59 10.39 0.82 4.91
C ALA A 59 9.08 0.03 4.70
N SER A 60 8.21 0.01 5.70
CA SER A 60 6.95 -0.75 5.68
C SER A 60 5.80 -0.05 4.94
N MET A 61 5.90 1.25 4.71
CA MET A 61 4.95 1.99 3.87
C MET A 61 4.89 1.43 2.43
N TYR A 62 5.99 0.86 1.94
CA TYR A 62 6.07 0.27 0.60
C TYR A 62 5.37 -1.09 0.44
N TRP A 63 4.93 -1.74 1.53
CA TRP A 63 4.07 -2.93 1.44
C TRP A 63 2.71 -2.63 0.77
N SER A 64 2.26 -1.38 0.78
CA SER A 64 1.06 -0.94 0.05
C SER A 64 1.21 -1.14 -1.48
N ASN A 65 2.40 -0.87 -2.03
CA ASN A 65 2.67 -1.07 -3.46
C ASN A 65 2.68 -2.57 -3.82
N ALA A 66 3.22 -3.40 -2.93
CA ALA A 66 3.19 -4.85 -3.10
C ALA A 66 1.75 -5.40 -3.11
N LEU A 67 0.90 -4.91 -2.19
CA LEU A 67 -0.51 -5.26 -2.13
C LEU A 67 -1.26 -4.89 -3.42
N SER A 68 -1.03 -3.69 -3.95
CA SER A 68 -1.64 -3.26 -5.22
C SER A 68 -1.28 -4.20 -6.37
N SER A 69 -0.01 -4.61 -6.48
CA SER A 69 0.44 -5.53 -7.53
C SER A 69 -0.25 -6.90 -7.45
N VAL A 70 -0.29 -7.52 -6.26
CA VAL A 70 -0.95 -8.82 -6.05
C VAL A 70 -2.46 -8.73 -6.31
N PHE A 71 -3.09 -7.63 -5.89
CA PHE A 71 -4.52 -7.41 -6.13
C PHE A 71 -4.85 -7.30 -7.62
N HIS A 72 -4.07 -6.53 -8.38
CA HIS A 72 -4.26 -6.42 -9.83
C HIS A 72 -4.06 -7.77 -10.53
N ASP A 73 -3.06 -8.55 -10.13
CA ASP A 73 -2.83 -9.88 -10.71
C ASP A 73 -3.99 -10.85 -10.40
N TRP A 74 -4.47 -10.84 -9.16
CA TRP A 74 -5.64 -11.64 -8.76
C TRP A 74 -6.91 -11.27 -9.52
N VAL A 75 -7.21 -9.97 -9.68
CA VAL A 75 -8.36 -9.49 -10.45
C VAL A 75 -8.26 -9.91 -11.92
N ASN A 76 -7.06 -9.82 -12.51
CA ASN A 76 -6.85 -10.28 -13.89
C ASN A 76 -7.09 -11.78 -14.05
N ASN A 77 -6.70 -12.58 -13.05
CA ASN A 77 -6.94 -14.03 -13.04
C ASN A 77 -8.42 -14.38 -12.84
N LEU A 78 -9.16 -13.62 -12.02
CA LEU A 78 -10.58 -13.86 -11.75
C LEU A 78 -11.47 -13.57 -12.97
N LEU A 79 -11.13 -12.53 -13.73
CA LEU A 79 -11.88 -12.07 -14.93
C LEU A 79 -11.24 -12.55 -16.23
N ARG A 80 -10.53 -13.69 -16.21
CA ARG A 80 -9.85 -14.24 -17.39
C ARG A 80 -10.82 -14.59 -18.53
N ASP A 81 -12.06 -14.94 -18.20
CA ASP A 81 -13.05 -15.46 -19.15
C ASP A 81 -13.73 -14.35 -19.97
N SER A 82 -13.71 -13.08 -19.51
CA SER A 82 -14.33 -11.95 -20.21
C SER A 82 -13.43 -10.72 -20.23
N SER A 83 -12.92 -10.38 -21.42
CA SER A 83 -12.03 -9.23 -21.63
C SER A 83 -12.72 -7.88 -21.40
N GLU A 84 -14.03 -7.82 -21.64
CA GLU A 84 -14.84 -6.60 -21.47
C GLU A 84 -15.01 -6.27 -19.99
N GLU A 85 -15.43 -7.26 -19.20
CA GLU A 85 -15.60 -7.11 -17.75
C GLU A 85 -14.26 -6.82 -17.04
N ARG A 86 -13.17 -7.44 -17.51
CA ARG A 86 -11.82 -7.18 -16.98
C ARG A 86 -11.40 -5.72 -17.17
N SER A 87 -11.57 -5.20 -18.38
CA SER A 87 -11.18 -3.83 -18.71
C SER A 87 -11.98 -2.81 -17.91
N PHE A 88 -13.29 -3.03 -17.79
CA PHE A 88 -14.15 -2.19 -16.97
C PHE A 88 -13.73 -2.21 -15.48
N THR A 89 -13.51 -3.40 -14.92
CA THR A 89 -13.13 -3.57 -13.52
C THR A 89 -11.79 -2.90 -13.21
N LEU A 90 -10.79 -3.06 -14.08
CA LEU A 90 -9.47 -2.43 -13.90
C LEU A 90 -9.55 -0.90 -13.94
N VAL A 91 -10.37 -0.33 -14.82
CA VAL A 91 -10.60 1.12 -14.88
C VAL A 91 -11.30 1.60 -13.59
N LEU A 92 -12.31 0.85 -13.12
CA LEU A 92 -13.02 1.19 -11.88
C LEU A 92 -12.09 1.18 -10.66
N ILE A 93 -11.24 0.16 -10.53
CA ILE A 93 -10.24 0.06 -9.44
C ILE A 93 -9.32 1.28 -9.46
N ASN A 94 -8.80 1.66 -10.63
CA ASN A 94 -7.93 2.83 -10.75
C ASN A 94 -8.67 4.12 -10.41
N LEU A 95 -9.92 4.27 -10.85
CA LEU A 95 -10.72 5.46 -10.56
C LEU A 95 -10.97 5.61 -9.05
N LEU A 96 -11.27 4.52 -8.34
CA LEU A 96 -11.44 4.52 -6.88
C LEU A 96 -10.13 4.81 -6.14
N SER A 97 -9.00 4.27 -6.62
CA SER A 97 -7.67 4.51 -6.04
C SER A 97 -7.25 5.98 -6.19
N GLN A 98 -7.37 6.53 -7.39
CA GLN A 98 -7.03 7.92 -7.68
C GLN A 98 -7.97 8.89 -6.96
N SER A 99 -9.26 8.56 -6.89
CA SER A 99 -10.23 9.24 -6.04
C SER A 99 -9.71 9.29 -4.61
N SER A 100 -9.54 8.14 -3.95
CA SER A 100 -9.09 8.02 -2.54
C SER A 100 -7.84 8.84 -2.23
N THR A 101 -6.87 8.81 -3.13
CA THR A 101 -5.61 9.56 -2.99
C THR A 101 -5.80 11.08 -3.06
N ALA A 102 -6.83 11.58 -3.74
CA ALA A 102 -7.09 13.01 -3.88
C ALA A 102 -7.69 13.66 -2.63
N TRP A 103 -8.67 13.01 -1.96
CA TRP A 103 -9.36 13.59 -0.80
C TRP A 103 -8.73 13.20 0.55
N THR A 104 -8.01 12.07 0.63
CA THR A 104 -7.32 11.66 1.87
C THR A 104 -6.38 12.74 2.43
N PRO A 105 -5.49 13.40 1.66
CA PRO A 105 -4.64 14.46 2.19
C PRO A 105 -5.44 15.72 2.56
N LEU A 106 -6.53 16.03 1.83
CA LEU A 106 -7.40 17.16 2.14
C LEU A 106 -8.13 17.01 3.48
N LEU A 107 -8.53 15.78 3.84
CA LEU A 107 -9.16 15.48 5.13
C LEU A 107 -8.15 15.33 6.27
N THR A 108 -6.97 14.76 5.99
CA THR A 108 -5.98 14.42 7.02
C THR A 108 -5.08 15.60 7.38
N PHE A 109 -4.78 16.48 6.41
CA PHE A 109 -3.89 17.64 6.57
C PHE A 109 -4.56 18.93 6.09
N PRO A 110 -5.62 19.42 6.77
CA PRO A 110 -6.29 20.66 6.38
C PRO A 110 -5.33 21.86 6.50
N THR A 111 -5.29 22.72 5.47
CA THR A 111 -4.41 23.91 5.42
C THR A 111 -4.59 24.90 6.57
N VAL A 112 -5.72 24.80 7.29
CA VAL A 112 -6.05 25.61 8.46
C VAL A 112 -5.18 25.28 9.69
N GLU A 113 -4.60 24.07 9.76
CA GLU A 113 -3.78 23.60 10.90
C GLU A 113 -2.25 23.74 10.68
N SER A 114 -1.82 24.41 9.62
CA SER A 114 -0.40 24.71 9.40
C SER A 114 0.13 25.65 10.52
N PRO A 115 1.27 25.36 11.20
CA PRO A 115 2.39 24.51 10.78
C PRO A 115 2.58 23.21 11.60
N ARG A 116 1.61 22.76 12.40
CA ARG A 116 1.74 21.57 13.27
C ARG A 116 0.49 20.69 13.20
N TYR A 117 0.55 19.65 12.37
CA TYR A 117 -0.51 18.66 12.24
C TYR A 117 -0.44 17.64 13.37
N ARG A 118 -1.35 17.72 14.34
CA ARG A 118 -1.35 16.84 15.52
C ARG A 118 -1.80 15.39 15.24
N LYS A 119 -2.16 15.04 13.99
CA LYS A 119 -2.76 13.73 13.63
C LYS A 119 -1.78 12.70 13.05
N GLY A 120 -0.54 13.07 12.72
CA GLY A 120 0.50 12.11 12.33
C GLY A 120 1.55 12.70 11.40
N PHE A 121 2.83 12.55 11.81
CA PHE A 121 4.03 13.33 11.46
C PHE A 121 4.01 14.82 11.84
#